data_AF-A0A7H5AEP4-F1
#
_entry.id   AF-A0A7H5AEP4-F1
#
_cell.length_a   1.000
_cell.length_b   1.000
_cell.length_c   1.000
_cell.angle_alpha   90.00
_cell.angle_beta   90.00
_cell.angle_gamma   90.00
#
_symmetry.space_group_name_H-M   'P 1'
#
loop_
_entity.id
_entity.type
_entity.pdbx_description
1 polymer ?
#
loop_
_entity_poly.entity_id
_entity_poly.type
_entity_poly.pdbx_seq_one_letter_code
_entity_poly.pdbx_strand_id
1 'polypeptide(L)' 'MGEMSELFDCEIRHYWKSVDEGFSGYNCFDRGDHVDSGPWPEEMQQLSNGETARMYLVSTETTAVTPYAAPAAQYGSIRA' A
#
# COMPACT_ATOMS: atom_id res chain seq x y z
N MET A 1 -0.11 0.01 -14.70
CA MET A 1 0.11 1.20 -13.84
C MET A 1 0.08 2.46 -14.67
N GLY A 2 0.86 2.57 -15.76
CA GLY A 2 0.74 3.65 -16.75
C GLY A 2 -0.70 3.88 -17.25
N GLU A 3 -1.35 2.86 -17.82
CA GLU A 3 -2.75 2.99 -18.29
C GLU A 3 -3.73 3.44 -17.18
N MET A 4 -3.48 3.09 -15.91
CA MET A 4 -4.31 3.58 -14.80
C MET A 4 -4.03 5.05 -14.50
N SER A 5 -2.77 5.49 -14.55
CA SER A 5 -2.43 6.91 -14.38
C SER A 5 -3.02 7.78 -15.49
N GLU A 6 -3.12 7.25 -16.72
CA GLU A 6 -3.78 7.91 -17.85
C GLU A 6 -5.30 7.99 -17.65
N LEU A 7 -5.94 6.86 -17.30
CA LEU A 7 -7.40 6.79 -17.13
C LEU A 7 -7.91 7.77 -16.06
N PHE A 8 -7.15 7.94 -14.98
CA PHE A 8 -7.51 8.81 -13.86
C PHE A 8 -6.87 10.20 -13.92
N ASP A 9 -6.14 10.53 -14.99
CA ASP A 9 -5.38 11.78 -15.16
C ASP A 9 -4.58 12.16 -13.90
N CYS A 10 -3.89 11.17 -13.32
CA CYS A 10 -3.23 11.31 -12.02
C CYS A 10 -1.80 10.76 -12.02
N GLU A 11 -1.06 11.13 -10.98
CA GLU A 11 0.24 10.56 -10.70
C GLU A 11 0.08 9.32 -9.81
N ILE A 12 0.69 8.20 -10.21
CA ILE A 12 0.73 6.94 -9.45
C ILE A 12 2.17 6.66 -9.01
N ARG A 13 2.37 6.70 -7.69
CA ARG A 13 3.62 6.33 -7.02
C ARG A 13 3.53 4.89 -6.52
N HIS A 14 4.05 3.96 -7.32
CA HIS A 14 3.88 2.51 -7.11
C HIS A 14 5.10 1.88 -6.43
N TYR A 15 4.92 1.44 -5.20
CA TYR A 15 5.91 0.69 -4.41
C TYR A 15 5.57 -0.79 -4.41
N TRP A 16 6.54 -1.65 -4.71
CA TRP A 16 6.34 -3.11 -4.79
C TRP A 16 7.50 -3.88 -4.14
N LYS A 17 7.19 -5.00 -3.50
CA LYS A 17 8.15 -5.88 -2.81
C LYS A 17 7.75 -7.32 -3.02
N SER A 18 8.65 -8.15 -3.56
CA SER A 18 8.51 -9.60 -3.60
C SER A 18 9.36 -10.20 -2.49
N VAL A 19 8.70 -10.85 -1.53
CA VAL A 19 9.37 -11.53 -0.43
C VAL A 19 10.08 -12.79 -0.94
N ASP A 20 9.45 -13.49 -1.88
CA ASP A 20 9.95 -14.76 -2.42
C ASP A 20 11.21 -14.57 -3.27
N GLU A 21 11.24 -13.51 -4.07
CA GLU A 21 12.36 -13.21 -4.96
C GLU A 21 13.37 -12.23 -4.35
N GLY A 22 13.10 -11.72 -3.15
CA GLY A 22 13.99 -10.84 -2.40
C GLY A 22 14.20 -9.46 -3.03
N PHE A 23 13.37 -9.08 -3.99
CA PHE A 23 13.47 -7.78 -4.67
C PHE A 23 12.39 -6.80 -4.19
N SER A 24 12.69 -5.52 -4.35
CA SER A 24 11.74 -4.44 -4.13
C SER A 24 12.11 -3.25 -5.00
N GLY A 25 11.13 -2.39 -5.25
CA GLY A 25 11.36 -1.19 -6.03
C GLY A 25 10.20 -0.21 -5.98
N TYR A 26 10.40 0.84 -6.75
CA TYR A 26 9.51 1.96 -6.89
C TYR A 26 9.41 2.32 -8.37
N ASN A 27 8.20 2.67 -8.81
CA ASN A 27 7.95 3.24 -10.12
C ASN A 27 7.02 4.45 -9.96
N CYS A 28 7.26 5.49 -10.75
CA CYS A 28 6.42 6.67 -10.82
C CYS A 28 5.80 6.76 -12.21
N PHE A 29 4.47 6.83 -12.27
CA PHE A 29 3.73 7.02 -13.51
C PHE A 29 2.95 8.32 -13.43
N ASP A 30 3.00 9.14 -14.47
CA ASP A 30 2.22 10.37 -14.57
C ASP A 30 1.46 10.38 -15.89
N ARG A 31 0.11 10.37 -15.80
CA ARG A 31 -0.80 10.48 -16.96
C ARG A 31 -0.50 9.53 -18.12
N GLY A 32 -0.08 8.30 -17.81
CA GLY A 32 0.27 7.29 -18.81
C GLY A 32 1.76 7.04 -18.94
N ASP A 33 2.58 8.04 -18.66
CA ASP A 33 4.02 7.98 -18.87
C ASP A 33 4.74 7.42 -17.65
N HIS A 34 5.73 6.57 -17.91
CA HIS A 34 6.65 6.09 -16.87
C HIS A 34 7.79 7.10 -16.72
N VAL A 35 7.72 7.92 -15.66
CA VAL A 35 8.62 9.08 -15.50
C VAL A 35 9.88 8.78 -14.70
N ASP A 36 9.81 7.84 -13.75
CA ASP A 36 10.94 7.47 -12.89
C ASP A 36 10.79 6.06 -12.33
N SER A 37 11.92 5.42 -12.01
CA SER A 37 11.97 4.14 -11.31
C SER A 37 13.21 4.07 -10.44
N GLY A 38 13.12 3.35 -9.33
CA GLY A 38 14.24 3.25 -8.40
C GLY A 38 14.11 2.13 -7.38
N PRO A 39 15.14 1.95 -6.54
CA PRO A 39 15.07 1.04 -5.40
C PRO A 39 14.01 1.52 -4.41
N TRP A 40 13.47 0.60 -3.62
CA TRP A 40 12.53 0.93 -2.56
C TRP A 40 13.22 1.87 -1.53
N PRO A 41 12.72 3.10 -1.32
CA PRO A 41 13.38 4.04 -0.41
C PRO A 41 13.33 3.54 1.02
N GLU A 42 14.46 3.62 1.73
CA GLU A 42 14.61 3.12 3.12
C GLU A 42 13.56 3.71 4.07
N GLU A 43 13.17 4.97 3.87
CA GLU A 43 12.12 5.66 4.61
C GLU A 43 10.75 4.94 4.53
N MET A 44 10.44 4.33 3.37
CA MET A 44 9.21 3.55 3.18
C MET A 44 9.32 2.11 3.68
N GLN A 45 10.53 1.60 3.96
CA GLN A 45 10.66 0.27 4.59
C GLN A 45 10.01 0.26 5.98
N GLN A 46 10.06 1.39 6.70
CA GLN A 46 9.44 1.54 8.01
C GLN A 46 7.90 1.47 7.96
N LEU A 47 7.28 2.00 6.90
CA LEU A 47 5.83 1.92 6.68
C LEU A 47 5.37 0.47 6.41
N SER A 48 6.22 -0.37 5.80
CA SER A 48 5.90 -1.78 5.55
C SER A 48 5.83 -2.66 6.80
N ASN A 49 6.27 -2.14 7.96
CA ASN A 49 6.35 -2.87 9.22
C ASN A 49 5.03 -2.90 10.01
N GLY A 50 3.91 -2.53 9.39
CA GLY A 50 2.56 -2.82 9.92
C GLY A 50 1.77 -1.65 10.51
N GLU A 51 2.20 -0.39 10.31
CA GLU A 51 1.42 0.79 10.75
C GLU A 51 0.73 1.54 9.61
N THR A 52 0.65 0.97 8.40
CA THR A 52 -0.04 1.62 7.28
C THR A 52 -1.54 1.30 7.29
N ALA A 53 -2.33 2.35 7.48
CA ALA A 53 -3.80 2.42 7.51
C ALA A 53 -4.46 1.90 8.81
N ARG A 54 -4.61 2.81 9.79
CA ARG A 54 -5.54 2.62 10.91
C ARG A 54 -6.96 3.01 10.46
N MET A 55 -7.83 2.02 10.27
CA MET A 55 -9.25 2.25 10.04
C MET A 55 -9.94 2.40 11.38
N TYR A 56 -10.53 3.58 11.65
CA TYR A 56 -11.32 3.82 12.85
C TYR A 56 -12.80 3.59 12.53
N LEU A 57 -13.46 2.77 13.35
CA LEU A 57 -14.90 2.59 13.29
C LEU A 57 -15.55 3.81 13.95
N VAL A 58 -16.06 4.75 13.14
CA VAL A 58 -16.78 5.92 13.64
C VAL A 58 -18.24 5.52 13.91
N SER A 59 -18.53 5.12 15.14
CA SER A 59 -19.89 4.99 15.67
C SER A 59 -20.32 6.31 16.31
N THR A 60 -21.59 6.70 16.19
CA THR A 60 -22.13 7.96 16.73
C THR A 60 -22.28 7.97 18.26
N GLU A 61 -21.96 6.86 18.94
CA GLU A 61 -21.87 6.80 20.40
C GLU A 61 -20.45 7.15 20.85
N THR A 62 -20.34 8.18 21.69
CA THR A 62 -19.10 8.55 22.37
C THR A 62 -18.77 7.49 23.42
N THR A 63 -18.05 6.47 23.00
CA THR A 63 -17.46 5.49 23.92
C THR A 63 -15.95 5.54 23.74
N ALA A 64 -15.23 5.79 24.83
CA ALA A 64 -13.79 5.98 24.85
C ALA A 64 -13.06 4.87 24.08
N VAL A 65 -12.16 5.27 23.17
CA VAL A 65 -11.46 4.37 22.26
C VAL A 65 -10.42 3.56 23.02
N THR A 66 -10.76 2.35 23.44
CA THR A 66 -9.77 1.30 23.69
C THR A 66 -9.43 0.66 22.34
N PRO A 67 -8.17 0.65 21.89
CA PRO A 67 -7.82 0.04 20.61
C PRO A 67 -8.08 -1.46 20.67
N TYR A 68 -9.05 -1.93 19.88
CA TYR A 68 -9.29 -3.34 19.66
C TYR A 68 -8.18 -3.87 18.73
N ALA A 69 -7.34 -4.77 19.23
CA ALA A 69 -6.37 -5.48 18.41
C ALA A 69 -7.12 -6.48 17.52
N ALA A 70 -7.48 -6.04 16.31
CA ALA A 70 -8.00 -6.94 15.28
C ALA A 70 -6.84 -7.85 14.80
N PRO A 71 -6.99 -9.19 14.82
CA PRO A 71 -6.00 -10.05 14.20
C PRO A 71 -5.97 -9.77 12.70
N ALA A 72 -4.77 -9.63 12.14
CA ALA A 72 -4.55 -9.41 10.72
C ALA A 72 -5.25 -10.52 9.91
N ALA A 73 -6.32 -10.18 9.20
CA ALA A 73 -6.98 -11.10 8.29
C ALA A 73 -6.06 -11.36 7.10
N GLN A 74 -5.27 -12.42 7.17
CA GLN A 74 -4.57 -13.00 6.03
C GLN A 74 -5.63 -13.62 5.11
N TYR A 75 -5.90 -12.97 3.97
CA TYR A 75 -6.69 -13.60 2.91
C TYR A 75 -5.86 -14.75 2.32
N GLY A 76 -6.21 -15.98 2.72
CA GLY A 76 -5.59 -17.21 2.24
C GLY A 76 -5.86 -17.42 0.74
N SER A 77 -4.82 -17.76 -0.01
CA SER A 77 -4.93 -18.18 -1.40
C SER A 77 -5.79 -19.45 -1.51
N ILE A 78 -6.87 -19.40 -2.28
CA ILE A 78 -7.55 -20.61 -2.75
C ILE A 78 -6.68 -21.17 -3.87
N ARG A 79 -6.09 -22.35 -3.66
CA ARG A 79 -5.50 -23.14 -4.75
C ARG A 79 -6.62 -23.95 -5.40
N ALA A 80 -6.74 -23.83 -6.72
CA ALA A 80 -7.54 -24.72 -7.56
C ALA A 80 -6.82 -26.05 -7.79
#